data_AF-A0A7W0ZSW2-F1
#
_entry.id   AF-A0A7W0ZSW2-F1
#
_cell.length_a   1.000
_cell.length_b   1.000
_cell.length_c   1.000
_cell.angle_alpha   90.00
_cell.angle_beta   90.00
_cell.angle_gamma   90.00
#
_symmetry.space_group_name_H-M   'P 1'
#
loop_
_entity.id
_entity.type
_entity.pdbx_description
1 polymer ?
#
loop_
_entity_poly.entity_id
_entity_poly.type
_entity_poly.pdbx_seq_one_letter_code
_entity_poly.pdbx_strand_id
1 'polypeptide(L)'
;MLVGTPAAACGSPNPSQPSQGCYGFDEFSCAPASSATWTKTDRVAPASSSINACAPGFVPFFYAGTGSTQTMCTGLCAALEVDSTPAHVGNSKGNAAALAKLPLSAAPVAGDGTCAIGKKGSHASSTCRFIWPYLADTFTGELPVAFENGPLLDTLGVCMAISFFQYDSNADGFPDAPHPDCTTLPPRSSATPDDDDDAADWSCQKRSNSLFVGGPKTTNPALADIRIGSSGPVPVMRHTFE
;
A
#
# COMPACT_ATOMS: atom_id res chain seq x y z
N MET A 1 -1.06 -8.80 9.44
CA MET A 1 -1.50 -9.97 8.65
C MET A 1 -0.51 -11.07 8.99
N LEU A 2 -0.91 -12.01 9.85
CA LEU A 2 -0.12 -13.21 10.16
C LEU A 2 -1.01 -14.38 9.80
N VAL A 3 -0.63 -15.10 8.75
CA VAL A 3 -1.18 -16.42 8.45
C VAL A 3 -0.35 -17.40 9.29
N GLY A 4 -0.88 -17.78 10.44
CA GLY A 4 -0.20 -18.58 11.46
C GLY A 4 -0.95 -18.44 12.78
N THR A 5 -0.87 -19.47 13.63
CA THR A 5 -1.49 -19.53 14.97
C THR A 5 -1.28 -18.25 15.79
N PRO A 6 -2.18 -17.95 16.76
CA PRO A 6 -2.26 -16.67 17.48
C PRO A 6 -1.04 -16.45 18.40
N ALA A 7 0.13 -16.25 17.83
CA ALA A 7 1.23 -15.59 18.50
C ALA A 7 0.87 -14.10 18.52
N ALA A 8 0.52 -13.64 19.72
CA ALA A 8 0.02 -12.32 20.05
C ALA A 8 0.65 -11.20 19.22
N ALA A 9 -0.18 -10.24 18.78
CA ALA A 9 0.25 -8.96 18.22
C ALA A 9 1.29 -8.32 19.14
N CYS A 10 2.55 -8.63 18.88
CA CYS A 10 3.68 -8.16 19.64
C CYS A 10 3.49 -8.36 21.17
N GLY A 11 2.93 -9.50 21.60
CA GLY A 11 2.73 -9.78 23.04
C GLY A 11 1.67 -8.93 23.77
N SER A 12 0.80 -8.20 23.06
CA SER A 12 -0.27 -7.41 23.68
C SER A 12 -1.20 -8.28 24.56
N PRO A 13 -1.34 -7.99 25.87
CA PRO A 13 -2.18 -8.77 26.78
C PRO A 13 -3.67 -8.55 26.53
N ASN A 14 -4.03 -7.41 25.94
CA ASN A 14 -5.39 -7.14 25.48
C ASN A 14 -5.42 -7.07 23.94
N PRO A 15 -5.94 -8.10 23.26
CA PRO A 15 -6.08 -8.05 21.81
C PRO A 15 -7.08 -6.98 21.35
N SER A 16 -8.00 -6.47 22.19
CA SER A 16 -8.95 -5.40 21.84
C SER A 16 -8.35 -3.98 21.93
N GLN A 17 -7.23 -3.84 22.64
CA GLN A 17 -6.48 -2.60 22.83
C GLN A 17 -5.00 -2.95 22.76
N PRO A 18 -4.45 -3.21 21.55
CA PRO A 18 -3.09 -3.67 21.43
C PRO A 18 -2.20 -2.60 22.02
N SER A 19 -1.55 -2.89 23.15
CA SER A 19 -0.57 -2.00 23.75
C SER A 19 0.74 -2.03 22.97
N GLN A 20 0.90 -3.01 22.07
CA GLN A 20 2.00 -3.13 21.13
C GLN A 20 1.48 -3.37 19.70
N GLY A 21 2.01 -2.63 18.74
CA GLY A 21 1.89 -2.91 17.32
C GLY A 21 3.17 -3.56 16.80
N CYS A 22 3.07 -4.23 15.66
CA CYS A 22 4.22 -4.76 14.95
C CYS A 22 4.56 -3.78 13.83
N TYR A 23 5.74 -3.18 13.93
CA TYR A 23 6.14 -2.01 13.17
C TYR A 23 7.52 -2.19 12.59
N GLY A 24 7.70 -1.79 11.35
CA GLY A 24 8.96 -1.95 10.64
C GLY A 24 8.72 -2.51 9.25
N PHE A 25 9.83 -2.77 8.56
CA PHE A 25 9.87 -3.11 7.16
C PHE A 25 10.71 -4.38 6.98
N ASP A 26 12.03 -4.25 6.98
CA ASP A 26 12.96 -5.39 6.90
C ASP A 26 13.04 -6.18 8.21
N GLU A 27 12.81 -5.50 9.34
CA GLU A 27 12.69 -6.08 10.66
C GLU A 27 11.41 -5.61 11.33
N PHE A 28 10.53 -6.55 11.70
CA PHE A 28 9.33 -6.24 12.47
C PHE A 28 9.70 -6.08 13.95
N SER A 29 9.66 -4.85 14.43
CA SER A 29 9.81 -4.53 15.84
C SER A 29 8.46 -4.50 16.54
N CYS A 30 8.39 -5.11 17.71
CA CYS A 30 7.30 -4.94 18.64
C CYS A 30 7.49 -3.60 19.34
N ALA A 31 6.56 -2.66 19.19
CA ALA A 31 6.65 -1.40 19.91
C ALA A 31 5.28 -0.94 20.43
N PRO A 32 5.23 -0.07 21.45
CA PRO A 32 3.95 0.31 22.03
C PRO A 32 3.05 1.05 21.04
N ALA A 33 1.78 0.65 20.93
CA ALA A 33 0.75 1.46 20.30
C ALA A 33 0.07 2.28 21.40
N SER A 34 0.26 3.59 21.39
CA SER A 34 -0.42 4.45 22.37
C SER A 34 -1.88 4.69 21.92
N SER A 35 -2.77 4.95 22.87
CA SER A 35 -4.16 5.34 22.55
C SER A 35 -4.23 6.57 21.64
N ALA A 36 -3.19 7.41 21.64
CA ALA A 36 -3.06 8.55 20.75
C ALA A 36 -2.92 8.17 19.27
N THR A 37 -2.54 6.93 18.94
CA THR A 37 -2.41 6.47 17.55
C THR A 37 -3.66 5.77 17.04
N TRP A 38 -4.62 5.39 17.88
CA TRP A 38 -5.79 4.60 17.45
C TRP A 38 -6.72 5.33 16.48
N THR A 39 -6.72 6.67 16.51
CA THR A 39 -7.47 7.52 15.57
C THR A 39 -6.69 7.85 14.30
N LYS A 40 -5.40 7.47 14.22
CA LYS A 40 -4.49 7.73 13.10
C LYS A 40 -4.68 6.68 12.00
N THR A 41 -5.88 6.70 11.42
CA THR A 41 -6.32 5.78 10.35
C THR A 41 -6.06 6.38 8.97
N ASP A 42 -6.61 5.78 7.91
CA ASP A 42 -6.32 6.15 6.52
C ASP A 42 -6.47 7.66 6.26
N ARG A 43 -5.50 8.24 5.55
CA ARG A 43 -5.38 9.68 5.22
C ARG A 43 -5.38 10.62 6.43
N VAL A 44 -5.00 10.15 7.61
CA VAL A 44 -4.76 11.00 8.79
C VAL A 44 -3.26 11.22 8.96
N ALA A 45 -2.87 12.45 9.29
CA ALA A 45 -1.48 12.76 9.61
C ALA A 45 -1.00 11.90 10.80
N PRO A 46 0.16 11.22 10.67
CA PRO A 46 0.68 10.35 11.70
C PRO A 46 1.01 11.14 12.98
N ALA A 47 1.04 10.47 14.13
CA ALA A 47 1.36 11.10 15.41
C ALA A 47 2.81 11.63 15.51
N SER A 48 3.71 11.10 14.69
CA SER A 48 5.12 11.47 14.53
C SER A 48 5.63 10.95 13.19
N SER A 49 6.91 11.17 12.87
CA SER A 49 7.57 10.58 11.70
C SER A 49 8.06 9.13 11.92
N SER A 50 7.73 8.51 13.05
CA SER A 50 8.21 7.17 13.43
C SER A 50 7.32 6.05 12.87
N ILE A 51 7.86 4.83 12.76
CA ILE A 51 7.16 3.62 12.28
C ILE A 51 5.88 3.25 13.07
N ASN A 52 5.66 3.84 14.25
CA ASN A 52 4.50 3.56 15.12
C ASN A 52 3.47 4.68 15.13
N ALA A 53 3.57 5.63 14.20
CA ALA A 53 2.81 6.85 14.29
C ALA A 53 1.36 6.73 13.79
N CYS A 54 1.00 5.57 13.23
CA CYS A 54 -0.32 5.24 12.71
C CYS A 54 -1.03 4.20 13.57
N ALA A 55 -2.35 4.08 13.39
CA ALA A 55 -3.15 3.06 14.04
C ALA A 55 -2.72 1.66 13.59
N PRO A 56 -2.94 0.61 14.40
CA PRO A 56 -2.63 -0.76 14.00
C PRO A 56 -3.24 -1.18 12.65
N GLY A 57 -2.39 -1.71 11.77
CA GLY A 57 -2.74 -2.07 10.39
C GLY A 57 -2.88 -0.87 9.45
N PHE A 58 -2.28 0.26 9.82
CA PHE A 58 -2.00 1.40 8.95
C PHE A 58 -0.50 1.71 9.05
N VAL A 59 0.09 2.21 7.97
CA VAL A 59 1.52 2.53 7.88
C VAL A 59 1.72 3.96 7.37
N PRO A 60 2.73 4.69 7.86
CA PRO A 60 3.03 6.02 7.35
C PRO A 60 3.59 5.91 5.93
N PHE A 61 2.89 6.51 4.97
CA PHE A 61 3.34 6.65 3.59
C PHE A 61 3.73 8.10 3.36
N PHE A 62 4.84 8.29 2.64
CA PHE A 62 5.28 9.59 2.15
C PHE A 62 4.61 9.86 0.82
N TYR A 63 3.90 10.98 0.77
CA TYR A 63 3.30 11.51 -0.42
C TYR A 63 4.04 12.78 -0.78
N ALA A 64 4.74 12.76 -1.92
CA ALA A 64 5.17 14.00 -2.53
C ALA A 64 3.93 14.83 -2.90
N GLY A 65 4.03 16.14 -2.70
CA GLY A 65 3.05 17.12 -3.13
C GLY A 65 3.80 18.35 -3.64
N THR A 66 3.14 19.19 -4.43
CA THR A 66 3.75 20.42 -4.97
C THR A 66 4.20 21.34 -3.83
N GLY A 67 5.51 21.42 -3.62
CA GLY A 67 6.13 22.28 -2.60
C GLY A 67 6.28 21.67 -1.19
N SER A 68 5.81 20.44 -0.94
CA SER A 68 6.01 19.77 0.36
C SER A 68 5.78 18.25 0.28
N THR A 69 6.58 17.47 1.01
CA THR A 69 6.31 16.06 1.30
C THR A 69 5.43 15.95 2.53
N GLN A 70 4.26 15.31 2.41
CA GLN A 70 3.40 14.99 3.54
C GLN A 70 3.46 13.50 3.85
N THR A 71 3.49 13.16 5.13
CA THR A 71 3.31 11.77 5.57
C THR A 71 1.87 11.57 5.99
N MET A 72 1.17 10.57 5.47
CA MET A 72 -0.15 10.18 5.96
C MET A 72 -0.23 8.69 6.24
N CYS A 73 -1.07 8.32 7.20
CA CYS A 73 -1.35 6.93 7.50
C CYS A 73 -2.15 6.29 6.36
N THR A 74 -1.73 5.10 5.94
CA THR A 74 -2.35 4.36 4.82
C THR A 74 -2.75 2.98 5.29
N GLY A 75 -3.97 2.57 4.96
CA GLY A 75 -4.48 1.26 5.35
C GLY A 75 -3.74 0.10 4.68
N LEU A 76 -3.33 -0.91 5.44
CA LEU A 76 -2.88 -2.18 4.88
C LEU A 76 -4.10 -3.06 4.56
N CYS A 77 -4.09 -3.72 3.40
CA CYS A 77 -5.16 -4.59 2.93
C CYS A 77 -4.64 -5.94 2.47
N ALA A 78 -5.53 -6.93 2.34
CA ALA A 78 -5.23 -8.21 1.73
C ALA A 78 -5.45 -8.10 0.22
N ALA A 79 -4.38 -8.03 -0.56
CA ALA A 79 -4.44 -7.81 -2.00
C ALA A 79 -4.92 -9.06 -2.75
N LEU A 80 -5.60 -8.81 -3.86
CA LEU A 80 -5.95 -9.78 -4.90
C LEU A 80 -5.63 -9.13 -6.24
N GLU A 81 -5.45 -9.94 -7.28
CA GLU A 81 -5.26 -9.41 -8.63
C GLU A 81 -6.52 -8.68 -9.09
N VAL A 82 -6.33 -7.48 -9.64
CA VAL A 82 -7.36 -6.59 -10.18
C VAL A 82 -6.93 -6.15 -11.57
N ASP A 83 -7.80 -6.35 -12.55
CA ASP A 83 -7.67 -5.85 -13.91
C ASP A 83 -9.08 -5.75 -14.53
N SER A 84 -9.15 -5.39 -15.81
CA SER A 84 -10.39 -5.27 -16.58
C SER A 84 -11.08 -6.59 -16.92
N THR A 85 -10.50 -7.74 -16.56
CA THR A 85 -11.13 -9.03 -16.83
C THR A 85 -12.27 -9.33 -15.84
N PRO A 86 -13.31 -10.07 -16.26
CA PRO A 86 -14.43 -10.43 -15.37
C PRO A 86 -14.01 -11.22 -14.12
N ALA A 87 -12.87 -11.93 -14.17
CA ALA A 87 -12.37 -12.70 -13.05
C ALA A 87 -11.83 -11.82 -11.91
N HIS A 88 -11.35 -10.61 -12.23
CA HIS A 88 -10.59 -9.77 -11.31
C HIS A 88 -11.25 -8.41 -11.02
N VAL A 89 -12.22 -7.98 -11.83
CA VAL A 89 -12.87 -6.67 -11.67
C VAL A 89 -13.51 -6.45 -10.28
N GLY A 90 -13.98 -7.52 -9.64
CA GLY A 90 -14.58 -7.48 -8.29
C GLY A 90 -13.58 -7.36 -7.14
N ASN A 91 -12.28 -7.47 -7.42
CA ASN A 91 -11.23 -7.57 -6.40
C ASN A 91 -10.67 -6.22 -5.96
N SER A 92 -11.18 -5.10 -6.49
CA SER A 92 -10.63 -3.75 -6.27
C SER A 92 -10.47 -3.36 -4.80
N LYS A 93 -11.28 -3.91 -3.89
CA LYS A 93 -11.18 -3.64 -2.44
C LYS A 93 -10.30 -4.64 -1.68
N GLY A 94 -9.76 -5.65 -2.34
CA GLY A 94 -8.99 -6.74 -1.74
C GLY A 94 -9.85 -7.94 -1.33
N ASN A 95 -9.22 -8.89 -0.65
CA ASN A 95 -9.81 -10.16 -0.25
C ASN A 95 -10.79 -10.00 0.92
N ALA A 96 -12.10 -10.08 0.63
CA ALA A 96 -13.15 -10.02 1.65
C ALA A 96 -13.15 -11.21 2.64
N ALA A 97 -12.50 -12.33 2.30
CA ALA A 97 -12.38 -13.48 3.20
C ALA A 97 -11.18 -13.37 4.15
N ALA A 98 -10.25 -12.44 3.91
CA ALA A 98 -9.07 -12.28 4.75
C ALA A 98 -9.46 -11.77 6.15
N LEU A 99 -8.92 -12.43 7.18
CA LEU A 99 -9.05 -11.98 8.56
C LEU A 99 -8.07 -10.84 8.82
N ALA A 100 -8.60 -9.67 9.15
CA ALA A 100 -7.79 -8.56 9.62
C ALA A 100 -8.47 -7.89 10.81
N LYS A 101 -7.72 -7.05 11.50
CA LYS A 101 -8.20 -6.36 12.70
C LYS A 101 -8.19 -4.85 12.48
N LEU A 102 -9.32 -4.20 12.76
CA LEU A 102 -9.38 -2.75 12.89
C LEU A 102 -8.90 -2.31 14.27
N PRO A 103 -8.43 -1.05 14.43
CA PRO A 103 -7.83 -0.58 15.68
C PRO A 103 -8.70 -0.84 16.92
N LEU A 104 -10.02 -0.63 16.81
CA LEU A 104 -10.98 -0.75 17.89
C LEU A 104 -11.76 -2.08 17.89
N SER A 105 -11.56 -2.96 16.90
CA SER A 105 -12.22 -4.27 16.87
C SER A 105 -11.67 -5.17 17.99
N ALA A 106 -12.50 -6.02 18.59
CA ALA A 106 -12.07 -6.93 19.65
C ALA A 106 -11.21 -8.11 19.15
N ALA A 107 -11.46 -8.56 17.92
CA ALA A 107 -10.78 -9.69 17.28
C ALA A 107 -10.65 -9.44 15.76
N PRO A 108 -9.81 -10.21 15.04
CA PRO A 108 -9.82 -10.19 13.59
C PRO A 108 -11.17 -10.64 13.00
N VAL A 109 -11.65 -9.93 11.99
CA VAL A 109 -12.93 -10.21 11.29
C VAL A 109 -12.67 -10.31 9.79
N ALA A 110 -13.42 -11.18 9.10
CA ALA A 110 -13.38 -11.25 7.65
C ALA A 110 -13.86 -9.93 7.04
N GLY A 111 -13.12 -9.41 6.05
CA GLY A 111 -13.45 -8.17 5.35
C GLY A 111 -12.90 -6.91 6.01
N ASP A 112 -12.38 -6.98 7.24
CA ASP A 112 -11.70 -5.86 7.90
C ASP A 112 -10.33 -5.53 7.27
N GLY A 113 -9.84 -6.41 6.37
CA GLY A 113 -8.63 -6.22 5.58
C GLY A 113 -8.88 -5.62 4.20
N THR A 114 -10.03 -4.99 3.97
CA THR A 114 -10.41 -4.41 2.68
C THR A 114 -10.31 -2.89 2.69
N CYS A 115 -10.14 -2.30 1.51
CA CYS A 115 -10.12 -0.85 1.30
C CYS A 115 -11.53 -0.24 1.21
N ALA A 116 -12.52 -0.85 1.86
CA ALA A 116 -13.84 -0.26 1.99
C ALA A 116 -13.84 0.92 2.99
N ILE A 117 -14.72 1.89 2.76
CA ILE A 117 -14.95 3.01 3.68
C ILE A 117 -15.33 2.46 5.07
N GLY A 118 -14.71 3.02 6.10
CA GLY A 118 -14.93 2.59 7.50
C GLY A 118 -14.19 1.30 7.87
N LYS A 119 -13.42 0.72 6.95
CA LYS A 119 -12.48 -0.38 7.21
C LYS A 119 -11.04 0.15 7.17
N LYS A 120 -10.28 -0.19 6.13
CA LYS A 120 -8.90 0.30 5.91
C LYS A 120 -8.83 1.41 4.86
N GLY A 121 -9.89 1.60 4.07
CA GLY A 121 -10.01 2.74 3.16
C GLY A 121 -10.80 3.89 3.78
N SER A 122 -10.46 5.11 3.36
CA SER A 122 -11.16 6.35 3.71
C SER A 122 -12.09 6.85 2.60
N HIS A 123 -11.96 6.36 1.36
CA HIS A 123 -12.68 6.90 0.20
C HIS A 123 -13.27 5.82 -0.70
N ALA A 124 -14.30 6.18 -1.47
CA ALA A 124 -14.96 5.25 -2.40
C ALA A 124 -14.00 4.76 -3.50
N SER A 125 -13.05 5.62 -3.89
CA SER A 125 -12.00 5.29 -4.86
C SER A 125 -10.82 4.51 -4.26
N SER A 126 -10.87 4.11 -2.98
CA SER A 126 -9.75 3.38 -2.36
C SER A 126 -9.62 1.98 -2.97
N THR A 127 -8.51 1.70 -3.63
CA THR A 127 -8.20 0.39 -4.24
C THR A 127 -7.10 -0.29 -3.47
N CYS A 128 -7.21 -1.61 -3.27
CA CYS A 128 -6.18 -2.41 -2.63
C CYS A 128 -5.11 -2.79 -3.66
N ARG A 129 -3.98 -2.08 -3.66
CA ARG A 129 -2.86 -2.30 -4.58
C ARG A 129 -1.76 -3.09 -3.88
N PHE A 130 -1.06 -3.98 -4.60
CA PHE A 130 0.05 -4.74 -4.02
C PHE A 130 1.15 -3.81 -3.51
N ILE A 131 1.78 -4.22 -2.39
CA ILE A 131 2.75 -3.35 -1.70
C ILE A 131 4.12 -3.30 -2.40
N TRP A 132 4.45 -4.30 -3.22
CA TRP A 132 5.78 -4.50 -3.80
C TRP A 132 6.44 -3.28 -4.47
N PRO A 133 5.74 -2.37 -5.17
CA PRO A 133 6.42 -1.24 -5.84
C PRO A 133 6.94 -0.22 -4.82
N TYR A 134 6.29 -0.13 -3.66
CA TYR A 134 6.71 0.74 -2.56
C TYR A 134 7.84 0.12 -1.74
N LEU A 135 8.19 -1.14 -2.03
CA LEU A 135 9.29 -1.87 -1.41
C LEU A 135 10.54 -1.96 -2.28
N ALA A 136 10.38 -1.83 -3.59
CA ALA A 136 11.48 -1.93 -4.53
C ALA A 136 12.38 -0.70 -4.43
N ASP A 137 13.69 -0.91 -4.52
CA ASP A 137 14.65 0.17 -4.69
C ASP A 137 14.36 0.91 -6.00
N THR A 138 14.25 2.23 -5.94
CA THR A 138 13.83 3.02 -7.11
C THR A 138 14.87 3.11 -8.22
N PHE A 139 16.14 2.80 -7.91
CA PHE A 139 17.22 2.83 -8.89
C PHE A 139 17.51 1.46 -9.47
N THR A 140 17.43 0.40 -8.67
CA THR A 140 17.76 -0.97 -9.12
C THR A 140 16.52 -1.81 -9.45
N GLY A 141 15.35 -1.44 -8.94
CA GLY A 141 14.12 -2.25 -9.02
C GLY A 141 14.16 -3.50 -8.14
N GLU A 142 15.21 -3.67 -7.35
CA GLU A 142 15.40 -4.84 -6.50
C GLU A 142 14.56 -4.74 -5.22
N LEU A 143 14.02 -5.87 -4.80
CA LEU A 143 13.37 -5.98 -3.50
C LEU A 143 14.39 -6.45 -2.45
N PRO A 144 14.26 -6.01 -1.19
CA PRO A 144 15.00 -6.66 -0.12
C PRO A 144 14.67 -8.16 -0.10
N VAL A 145 15.70 -9.01 0.01
CA VAL A 145 15.60 -10.48 -0.07
C VAL A 145 14.54 -11.05 0.90
N ALA A 146 14.36 -10.42 2.05
CA ALA A 146 13.37 -10.78 3.06
C ALA A 146 11.92 -10.65 2.55
N PHE A 147 11.65 -9.66 1.69
CA PHE A 147 10.35 -9.47 1.05
C PHE A 147 10.21 -10.31 -0.21
N GLU A 148 11.26 -10.42 -1.02
CA GLU A 148 11.21 -11.19 -2.27
C GLU A 148 10.84 -12.66 -2.03
N ASN A 149 11.36 -13.25 -0.95
CA ASN A 149 11.05 -14.64 -0.57
C ASN A 149 9.96 -14.74 0.51
N GLY A 150 9.35 -13.62 0.87
CA GLY A 150 8.38 -13.53 1.95
C GLY A 150 6.95 -13.85 1.50
N PRO A 151 6.09 -14.39 2.37
CA PRO A 151 4.71 -14.73 2.02
C PRO A 151 3.80 -13.51 1.78
N LEU A 152 4.30 -12.30 2.06
CA LEU A 152 3.53 -11.06 2.05
C LEU A 152 3.58 -10.32 0.71
N LEU A 153 4.55 -10.62 -0.15
CA LEU A 153 4.76 -9.86 -1.39
C LEU A 153 3.53 -9.87 -2.31
N ASP A 154 2.94 -11.06 -2.46
CA ASP A 154 1.79 -11.32 -3.32
C ASP A 154 0.48 -11.47 -2.54
N THR A 155 0.42 -10.99 -1.30
CA THR A 155 -0.81 -11.04 -0.48
C THR A 155 -1.09 -9.76 0.29
N LEU A 156 -0.08 -8.93 0.54
CA LEU A 156 -0.21 -7.65 1.23
C LEU A 156 -0.32 -6.51 0.23
N GLY A 157 -1.25 -5.60 0.51
CA GLY A 157 -1.42 -4.38 -0.25
C GLY A 157 -1.65 -3.16 0.61
N VAL A 158 -1.86 -2.04 -0.07
CA VAL A 158 -2.14 -0.74 0.52
C VAL A 158 -3.41 -0.15 -0.08
N CYS A 159 -4.16 0.55 0.75
CA CYS A 159 -5.37 1.24 0.33
C CYS A 159 -5.03 2.59 -0.28
N MET A 160 -5.10 2.67 -1.60
CA MET A 160 -4.80 3.88 -2.34
C MET A 160 -6.10 4.54 -2.83
N ALA A 161 -6.42 5.71 -2.29
CA ALA A 161 -7.55 6.52 -2.73
C ALA A 161 -7.24 7.25 -4.05
N ILE A 162 -7.32 6.53 -5.18
CA ILE A 162 -6.78 6.95 -6.49
C ILE A 162 -7.24 8.33 -6.98
N SER A 163 -8.44 8.80 -6.59
CA SER A 163 -8.97 10.11 -6.99
C SER A 163 -8.18 11.31 -6.44
N PHE A 164 -7.29 11.08 -5.48
CA PHE A 164 -6.46 12.12 -4.88
C PHE A 164 -5.01 12.08 -5.34
N PHE A 165 -4.68 11.23 -6.32
CA PHE A 165 -3.33 11.05 -6.81
C PHE A 165 -3.27 11.40 -8.29
N GLN A 166 -2.34 12.30 -8.61
CA GLN A 166 -1.95 12.60 -9.97
C GLN A 166 -0.46 12.36 -10.14
N TYR A 167 -0.09 11.86 -11.31
CA TYR A 167 1.29 11.67 -11.73
C TYR A 167 1.57 12.55 -12.95
N ASP A 168 2.85 12.80 -13.19
CA ASP A 168 3.33 13.47 -14.39
C ASP A 168 3.45 12.44 -15.51
N SER A 169 2.49 12.46 -16.44
CA SER A 169 2.40 11.49 -17.53
C SER A 169 3.38 11.74 -18.67
N ASN A 170 4.02 12.91 -18.70
CA ASN A 170 4.85 13.35 -19.82
C ASN A 170 6.28 13.78 -19.40
N ALA A 171 6.60 13.67 -18.10
CA ALA A 171 7.87 14.03 -17.48
C ALA A 171 8.25 15.52 -17.57
N ASP A 172 7.28 16.44 -17.65
CA ASP A 172 7.50 17.90 -17.68
C ASP A 172 7.68 18.56 -16.30
N GLY A 173 7.57 17.77 -15.22
CA GLY A 173 7.66 18.20 -13.83
C GLY A 173 6.31 18.62 -13.22
N PHE A 174 5.20 18.51 -13.94
CA PHE A 174 3.86 18.87 -13.47
C PHE A 174 2.90 17.68 -13.54
N PRO A 175 2.39 17.22 -12.39
CA PRO A 175 1.35 16.20 -12.38
C PRO A 175 0.10 16.63 -13.13
N ASP A 176 -0.25 15.86 -14.15
CA ASP A 176 -1.25 16.20 -15.16
C ASP A 176 -2.25 15.05 -15.45
N ALA A 177 -1.95 13.82 -15.00
CA ALA A 177 -2.80 12.66 -15.20
C ALA A 177 -3.24 12.00 -13.88
N PRO A 178 -4.52 11.55 -13.75
CA PRO A 178 -4.98 10.82 -12.58
C PRO A 178 -4.40 9.40 -12.55
N HIS A 179 -4.20 8.84 -11.35
CA HIS A 179 -3.91 7.41 -11.24
C HIS A 179 -5.05 6.57 -11.85
N PRO A 180 -4.76 5.57 -12.69
CA PRO A 180 -5.79 4.76 -13.31
C PRO A 180 -6.50 3.87 -12.30
N ASP A 181 -7.77 3.55 -12.59
CA ASP A 181 -8.47 2.49 -11.87
C ASP A 181 -7.94 1.14 -12.38
N CYS A 182 -7.51 0.28 -11.46
CA CYS A 182 -7.06 -1.08 -11.78
C CYS A 182 -8.09 -1.85 -12.61
N THR A 183 -9.38 -1.62 -12.39
CA THR A 183 -10.47 -2.28 -13.12
C THR A 183 -10.60 -1.83 -14.58
N THR A 184 -9.91 -0.76 -14.98
CA THR A 184 -9.87 -0.26 -16.36
C THR A 184 -8.63 -0.72 -17.13
N LEU A 185 -7.63 -1.25 -16.43
CA LEU A 185 -6.37 -1.64 -17.04
C LEU A 185 -6.44 -3.06 -17.61
N PRO A 186 -5.86 -3.33 -18.77
CA PRO A 186 -5.72 -4.68 -19.29
C PRO A 186 -4.79 -5.50 -18.38
N PRO A 187 -4.98 -6.83 -18.28
CA PRO A 187 -3.93 -7.68 -17.78
C PRO A 187 -2.75 -7.57 -18.74
N ARG A 188 -1.56 -7.76 -18.20
CA ARG A 188 -0.38 -7.80 -19.03
C ARG A 188 -0.47 -8.88 -20.11
N SER A 189 -0.05 -8.52 -21.31
CA SER A 189 0.11 -9.45 -22.42
C SER A 189 1.18 -8.97 -23.40
N SER A 190 1.47 -9.78 -24.41
CA SER A 190 2.28 -9.32 -25.55
C SER A 190 1.64 -8.16 -26.34
N ALA A 191 0.35 -7.86 -26.10
CA ALA A 191 -0.37 -6.75 -26.74
C ALA A 191 -0.28 -5.43 -25.95
N THR A 192 0.31 -5.44 -24.75
CA THR A 192 0.63 -4.27 -23.94
C THR A 192 2.15 -4.24 -23.73
N PRO A 193 2.94 -4.00 -24.80
CA PRO A 193 4.39 -4.15 -24.75
C PRO A 193 5.09 -2.95 -24.10
N ASP A 194 4.41 -1.81 -24.01
CA ASP A 194 4.94 -0.57 -23.49
C ASP A 194 4.89 -0.55 -21.96
N ASP A 195 5.85 0.15 -21.36
CA ASP A 195 5.91 0.33 -19.91
C ASP A 195 4.65 1.10 -19.44
N ASP A 196 4.06 0.69 -18.32
CA ASP A 196 2.96 1.41 -17.63
C ASP A 196 1.57 1.38 -18.31
N ASP A 197 1.34 0.50 -19.29
CA ASP A 197 0.03 0.35 -19.95
C ASP A 197 -0.86 -0.75 -19.34
N ASP A 198 -0.35 -1.52 -18.38
CA ASP A 198 -1.03 -2.71 -17.86
C ASP A 198 -1.24 -2.72 -16.34
N ALA A 199 -2.17 -3.57 -15.89
CA ALA A 199 -2.53 -3.70 -14.48
C ALA A 199 -1.36 -4.16 -13.59
N ALA A 200 -0.40 -4.93 -14.13
CA ALA A 200 0.73 -5.39 -13.34
C ALA A 200 1.67 -4.23 -13.02
N ASP A 201 2.00 -3.39 -13.99
CA ASP A 201 2.94 -2.29 -13.79
C ASP A 201 2.36 -1.17 -12.91
N TRP A 202 1.03 -1.09 -12.79
CA TRP A 202 0.31 -0.23 -11.83
C TRP A 202 0.08 -0.86 -10.45
N SER A 203 0.74 -1.97 -10.12
CA SER A 203 0.62 -2.71 -8.84
C SER A 203 -0.77 -3.28 -8.54
N CYS A 204 -1.57 -3.48 -9.58
CA CYS A 204 -2.88 -4.11 -9.48
C CYS A 204 -2.79 -5.64 -9.59
N GLN A 205 -1.66 -6.18 -10.04
CA GLN A 205 -1.36 -7.61 -10.06
C GLN A 205 -0.09 -7.95 -9.27
N LYS A 206 0.13 -9.25 -9.08
CA LYS A 206 1.32 -9.80 -8.41
C LYS A 206 2.59 -9.37 -9.11
N ARG A 207 3.69 -9.28 -8.35
CA ARG A 207 4.98 -8.88 -8.92
C ARG A 207 5.39 -9.77 -10.08
N SER A 208 5.17 -11.09 -9.97
CA SER A 208 5.50 -12.08 -11.01
C SER A 208 4.95 -11.75 -12.39
N ASN A 209 3.90 -10.93 -12.46
CA ASN A 209 3.26 -10.56 -13.71
C ASN A 209 3.82 -9.25 -14.29
N SER A 210 4.71 -8.53 -13.63
CA SER A 210 5.17 -7.20 -14.07
C SER A 210 6.43 -7.24 -14.96
N LEU A 211 6.73 -6.16 -15.71
CA LEU A 211 7.99 -5.97 -16.45
C LEU A 211 9.20 -5.91 -15.51
N PHE A 212 8.97 -5.69 -14.21
CA PHE A 212 10.03 -5.56 -13.20
C PHE A 212 10.55 -6.91 -12.67
N VAL A 213 10.15 -8.03 -13.27
CA VAL A 213 10.66 -9.38 -12.97
C VAL A 213 11.78 -9.74 -13.95
N GLY A 214 13.00 -9.23 -13.74
CA GLY A 214 14.16 -9.76 -14.48
C GLY A 214 15.30 -8.82 -14.90
N GLY A 215 15.53 -7.71 -14.22
CA GLY A 215 16.72 -6.89 -14.49
C GLY A 215 16.61 -5.46 -13.95
N PRO A 216 17.63 -4.61 -14.22
CA PRO A 216 17.65 -3.21 -13.79
C PRO A 216 16.64 -2.41 -14.61
N LYS A 217 15.37 -2.57 -14.29
CA LYS A 217 14.29 -1.74 -14.82
C LYS A 217 13.79 -0.86 -13.69
N THR A 218 13.82 0.44 -13.93
CA THR A 218 13.26 1.46 -13.04
C THR A 218 11.78 1.17 -12.84
N THR A 219 11.31 1.22 -11.59
CA THR A 219 9.89 1.12 -11.26
C THR A 219 9.07 2.17 -12.02
N ASN A 220 7.77 1.91 -12.21
CA ASN A 220 6.84 2.90 -12.74
C ASN A 220 7.05 4.25 -12.00
N PRO A 221 7.41 5.33 -12.71
CA PRO A 221 7.70 6.62 -12.10
C PRO A 221 6.56 7.15 -11.22
N ALA A 222 5.30 6.90 -11.60
CA ALA A 222 4.12 7.27 -10.83
C ALA A 222 4.03 6.55 -9.47
N LEU A 223 4.70 5.41 -9.31
CA LEU A 223 4.77 4.67 -8.06
C LEU A 223 6.04 4.99 -7.24
N ALA A 224 7.09 5.53 -7.88
CA ALA A 224 8.38 5.86 -7.25
C ALA A 224 8.28 7.02 -6.23
N ASP A 225 7.20 7.80 -6.27
CA ASP A 225 6.99 8.96 -5.40
C ASP A 225 6.09 8.70 -4.19
N ILE A 226 5.53 7.49 -4.10
CA ILE A 226 4.91 6.99 -2.88
C ILE A 226 5.93 6.09 -2.20
N ARG A 227 6.39 6.47 -1.00
CA ARG A 227 7.45 5.71 -0.31
C ARG A 227 7.06 5.31 1.08
N ILE A 228 7.66 4.20 1.52
CA ILE A 228 7.83 3.86 2.92
C ILE A 228 9.28 4.27 3.26
N GLY A 229 9.50 5.17 4.22
CA GLY A 229 10.81 5.84 4.43
C GLY A 229 11.99 4.87 4.56
N SER A 230 13.24 5.23 4.19
CA SER A 230 14.08 6.23 4.86
C SER A 230 15.05 6.96 3.92
N SER A 231 15.05 8.30 3.99
CA SER A 231 16.01 9.27 3.39
C SER A 231 15.95 9.53 1.88
N GLY A 232 15.93 10.83 1.53
CA GLY A 232 16.16 11.36 0.17
C GLY A 232 14.94 12.03 -0.50
N PRO A 233 15.07 13.25 -1.03
CA PRO A 233 14.06 13.85 -1.90
C PRO A 233 14.24 13.41 -3.37
N VAL A 234 13.16 13.02 -4.05
CA VAL A 234 13.04 12.97 -5.52
C VAL A 234 11.54 13.25 -5.87
N PRO A 235 11.21 14.08 -6.89
CA PRO A 235 9.83 14.47 -7.30
C PRO A 235 9.24 13.40 -8.25
N VAL A 236 7.92 13.19 -8.44
CA VAL A 236 6.88 13.99 -9.14
C VAL A 236 5.45 13.38 -8.93
N MET A 237 4.99 13.14 -7.70
CA MET A 237 3.57 12.88 -7.41
C MET A 237 2.93 14.10 -6.78
N ARG A 238 1.69 14.41 -7.20
CA ARG A 238 0.87 15.44 -6.55
C ARG A 238 -0.33 14.75 -5.94
N HIS A 239 -0.29 14.64 -4.62
CA HIS A 239 -1.50 14.46 -3.85
C HIS A 239 -2.31 15.76 -3.93
N THR A 240 -3.50 15.71 -4.53
CA THR A 240 -4.45 16.82 -4.49
C THR A 240 -5.20 16.75 -3.17
N PHE A 241 -4.87 17.67 -2.26
CA PHE A 241 -5.62 17.85 -1.03
C PHE A 241 -6.93 18.58 -1.33
N GLU A 242 -8.05 17.99 -0.95
CA GLU A 242 -9.27 18.72 -0.61
C GLU A 242 -9.36 18.85 0.90
#